data_AF-A0A7C3XI97-F1
#
_entry.id   AF-A0A7C3XI97-F1
#
_cell.length_a   1.000
_cell.length_b   1.000
_cell.length_c   1.000
_cell.angle_alpha   90.00
_cell.angle_beta   90.00
_cell.angle_gamma   90.00
#
_symmetry.space_group_name_H-M   'P 1'
#
loop_
_entity.id
_entity.type
_entity.pdbx_description
1 polymer ?
#
loop_
_entity_poly.entity_id
_entity_poly.type
_entity_poly.pdbx_seq_one_letter_code
_entity_poly.pdbx_strand_id
1 'polypeptide(L)' 'MAHELSITADGRAEAFYALTPAWHGLGTVVDKALNSAEAIKAA' A
#
# COMPACT_ATOMS: atom_id res chain seq x y z
N MET A 1 17.37 3.09 -4.16
CA MET A 1 16.58 4.27 -4.56
C MET A 1 15.45 4.38 -3.56
N ALA A 2 15.37 5.47 -2.80
CA ALA A 2 14.29 5.66 -1.85
C ALA A 2 13.01 5.91 -2.66
N HIS A 3 12.06 4.99 -2.59
CA HIS A 3 10.72 5.27 -3.07
C HIS A 3 10.14 6.36 -2.15
N GLU A 4 9.70 7.48 -2.70
CA GLU A 4 8.87 8.43 -1.94
C GLU A 4 7.57 7.71 -1.62
N LEU A 5 7.46 7.23 -0.38
CA LEU A 5 6.21 6.70 0.13
C LEU A 5 5.33 7.90 0.44
N SER A 6 4.23 8.05 -0.31
CA SER A 6 3.13 8.85 0.19
C SER A 6 2.54 8.10 1.38
N ILE A 7 2.92 8.57 2.58
CA ILE A 7 2.36 8.11 3.84
C ILE A 7 1.29 9.12 4.22
N THR A 8 0.05 8.68 4.27
CA THR A 8 -1.07 9.53 4.66
C THR A 8 -0.95 9.91 6.14
N ALA A 9 -1.70 10.93 6.58
CA ALA A 9 -1.64 11.41 7.96
C ALA A 9 -1.96 10.32 9.02
N ASP A 10 -2.68 9.27 8.60
CA ASP A 10 -3.05 8.11 9.42
C ASP A 10 -1.98 7.00 9.40
N GLY A 11 -0.81 7.25 8.81
CA GLY A 11 0.33 6.34 8.77
C GLY A 11 0.23 5.23 7.72
N ARG A 12 -0.74 5.30 6.80
CA ARG A 12 -0.89 4.32 5.73
C ARG A 12 -0.08 4.72 4.51
N ALA A 13 0.62 3.76 3.92
CA ALA A 13 1.27 3.96 2.64
C ALA A 13 0.23 3.78 1.51
N GLU A 14 0.25 4.69 0.52
CA GLU A 14 -0.57 4.58 -0.70
C GLU A 14 -0.15 3.43 -1.64
N ALA A 15 0.89 2.68 -1.27
CA ALA A 15 1.31 1.47 -1.95
C ALA A 15 0.69 0.23 -1.31
N PHE A 16 -0.09 -0.53 -2.08
CA PHE A 16 -0.72 -1.78 -1.65
C PHE A 16 -0.12 -2.98 -2.40
N TYR A 17 0.11 -4.09 -1.69
CA TYR A 17 0.60 -5.34 -2.26
C TYR A 17 -0.32 -6.51 -1.89
N ALA A 18 -0.72 -7.30 -2.87
CA ALA A 18 -1.58 -8.46 -2.63
C ALA A 18 -0.75 -9.68 -2.21
N LEU A 19 -1.12 -10.29 -1.08
CA LEU A 19 -0.61 -11.55 -0.52
C LEU A 19 0.87 -11.56 -0.10
N THR A 20 1.74 -10.94 -0.89
CA THR A 20 3.19 -10.96 -0.69
C THR A 20 3.69 -9.53 -0.54
N PRO A 21 4.51 -9.22 0.50
CA PRO A 21 5.11 -7.91 0.62
C PRO A 21 6.11 -7.65 -0.50
N ALA A 22 6.39 -6.38 -0.77
CA ALA A 22 7.51 -6.01 -1.61
C ALA A 22 8.85 -6.46 -1.00
N TRP A 23 9.86 -6.67 -1.84
CA TRP A 23 11.20 -7.09 -1.43
C TRP A 23 11.87 -6.16 -0.40
N HIS A 24 11.48 -4.87 -0.38
CA HIS A 24 11.98 -3.85 0.54
C HIS A 24 11.09 -3.67 1.80
N GLY A 25 9.98 -4.40 1.93
CA GLY A 25 9.11 -4.35 3.11
C GLY A 25 8.31 -3.05 3.30
N LEU A 26 8.14 -2.26 2.23
CA LEU A 26 7.36 -1.01 2.26
C LEU A 26 5.97 -1.26 1.65
N GLY A 27 4.97 -0.49 2.09
CA GLY A 27 3.59 -0.59 1.63
C GLY A 27 2.69 -1.43 2.56
N THR A 28 1.40 -1.44 2.26
CA THR A 28 0.38 -2.19 3.01
C THR A 28 0.10 -3.52 2.30
N VAL A 29 0.26 -4.64 3.01
CA VAL A 29 -0.10 -5.96 2.46
C VAL A 29 -1.58 -6.23 2.68
N VAL A 30 -2.27 -6.60 1.61
CA VAL A 30 -3.70 -6.92 1.59
C VAL A 30 -3.91 -8.37 1.16
N ASP A 31 -5.01 -8.98 1.60
CA ASP A 31 -5.36 -10.38 1.34
C ASP A 31 -5.77 -10.64 -0.13
N LYS A 32 -6.21 -9.61 -0.84
CA LYS A 32 -6.54 -9.64 -2.26
C LYS A 32 -6.10 -8.35 -2.97
N ALA A 33 -5.95 -8.42 -4.29
CA ALA A 33 -5.79 -7.21 -5.09
C ALA A 33 -7.03 -6.31 -4.93
N LEU A 34 -6.82 -5.08 -4.46
CA LEU A 34 -7.89 -4.10 -4.33
C LEU A 34 -8.27 -3.58 -5.72
N ASN A 35 -9.56 -3.36 -5.94
CA ASN A 35 -10.00 -2.53 -7.05
C ASN A 35 -9.80 -1.03 -6.73
N SER A 36 -9.97 -0.15 -7.73
CA SER A 36 -9.74 1.29 -7.56
C SER A 36 -10.57 1.91 -6.44
N ALA A 37 -11.84 1.51 -6.27
CA ALA A 37 -12.71 2.05 -5.22
C ALA A 37 -12.28 1.59 -3.82
N GLU A 38 -11.85 0.33 -3.68
CA GLU A 38 -11.32 -0.21 -2.43
C GLU A 38 -10.00 0.45 -2.04
N ALA A 39 -9.11 0.68 -3.01
CA ALA A 39 -7.82 1.33 -2.78
C ALA A 39 -8.00 2.79 -2.31
N ILE A 40 -8.90 3.55 -2.94
CA ILE A 40 -9.20 4.94 -2.55
C ILE A 40 -9.78 5.01 -1.14
N LYS A 41 -10.59 4.03 -0.73
CA LYS A 41 -11.14 3.98 0.63
C LYS A 41 -10.10 3.57 1.68
N ALA A 42 -9.09 2.81 1.28
CA ALA A 42 -8.07 2.29 2.17
C ALA A 42 -6.90 3.26 2.38
N ALA A 43 -6.57 4.08 1.38
CA ALA A 43 -5.58 5.15 1.43
C ALA A 43 -6.00 6.25 2.43
#